data_AF-A0A966VCD6-F1
#
_entry.id   AF-A0A966VCD6-F1
#
_cell.length_a   1.000
_cell.length_b   1.000
_cell.length_c   1.000
_cell.angle_alpha   90.00
_cell.angle_beta   90.00
_cell.angle_gamma   90.00
#
_symmetry.space_group_name_H-M   'P 1'
#
loop_
_entity.id
_entity.type
_entity.pdbx_description
1 polymer ?
#
loop_
_entity_poly.entity_id
_entity_poly.type
_entity_poly.pdbx_seq_one_letter_code
_entity_poly.pdbx_strand_id
1 'polypeptide(L)' 'MKATLSFELPEESVEHLDALHGWEWKAVVSTLCEQLKLYAKHGHNFQDADACIDELRTILHAAIEDRGLFLA' A
#
# COMPACT_ATOMS: atom_id res chain seq x y z
N MET A 1 -33.11 3.92 -20.05
CA MET A 1 -32.78 3.01 -18.94
C MET A 1 -31.29 2.70 -19.02
N LYS A 2 -30.49 3.07 -18.01
CA LYS A 2 -29.08 2.67 -17.92
C LYS A 2 -29.05 1.31 -17.22
N ALA A 3 -28.65 0.26 -17.95
CA ALA A 3 -28.34 -1.02 -17.34
C ALA A 3 -26.90 -0.97 -16.84
N THR A 4 -26.71 -1.09 -15.53
CA THR A 4 -25.38 -1.26 -14.95
C THR A 4 -25.07 -2.76 -14.96
N LEU A 5 -24.03 -3.15 -15.69
CA LEU A 5 -23.54 -4.53 -15.70
C LEU A 5 -22.71 -4.73 -14.42
N SER A 6 -23.29 -5.36 -13.40
CA SER A 6 -22.52 -5.83 -12.25
C SER A 6 -21.87 -7.15 -12.62
N PHE A 7 -20.55 -7.14 -12.74
CA PHE A 7 -19.75 -8.34 -12.96
C PHE A 7 -19.23 -8.79 -11.60
N GLU A 8 -19.72 -9.92 -11.10
CA GLU A 8 -19.14 -10.56 -9.92
C GLU A 8 -17.86 -11.27 -10.37
N LEU A 9 -16.71 -10.70 -9.97
CA LEU A 9 -15.44 -11.36 -10.20
C LEU A 9 -15.43 -12.70 -9.43
N PRO A 10 -14.90 -13.79 -10.02
CA PRO A 10 -14.82 -15.09 -9.35
C PRO A 10 -14.11 -14.97 -7.99
N GLU A 11 -14.42 -15.86 -7.05
CA GLU A 11 -13.79 -15.90 -5.72
C GLU A 11 -12.24 -15.95 -5.81
N GLU A 12 -11.70 -16.57 -6.85
CA GLU A 12 -10.26 -16.67 -7.14
C GLU A 12 -9.63 -15.39 -7.76
N SER A 13 -10.43 -14.38 -8.10
CA SER A 13 -9.92 -13.16 -8.74
C SER A 13 -8.97 -12.36 -7.86
N VAL A 14 -9.22 -12.32 -6.56
CA VAL A 14 -8.37 -11.66 -5.58
C VAL A 14 -7.04 -12.41 -5.47
N GLU A 15 -7.08 -13.73 -5.30
CA GLU A 15 -5.87 -14.56 -5.24
C GLU A 15 -5.05 -14.47 -6.53
N HIS A 16 -5.71 -14.41 -7.70
CA HIS A 16 -5.04 -14.23 -8.98
C HIS A 16 -4.35 -12.85 -9.09
N LEU A 17 -5.04 -11.78 -8.67
CA LEU A 17 -4.48 -10.43 -8.67
C LEU A 17 -3.34 -10.29 -7.65
N ASP A 18 -3.47 -10.89 -6.47
CA ASP A 18 -2.41 -10.92 -5.46
C ASP A 18 -1.18 -11.69 -5.95
N ALA A 19 -1.39 -12.80 -6.67
CA ALA A 19 -0.30 -13.54 -7.30
C ALA A 19 0.37 -12.75 -8.44
N LEU A 20 -0.42 -12.03 -9.25
CA LEU A 20 0.08 -11.21 -10.35
C LEU A 20 0.88 -10.01 -9.85
N HIS A 21 0.39 -9.34 -8.80
CA HIS A 21 0.96 -8.12 -8.25
C HIS A 21 1.84 -8.34 -7.02
N GLY A 22 2.17 -9.60 -6.70
CA GLY A 22 2.91 -9.94 -5.49
C GLY A 22 4.30 -9.30 -5.42
N TRP A 23 4.94 -9.07 -6.57
CA TRP A 23 6.22 -8.37 -6.63
C TRP A 23 6.07 -6.88 -6.27
N GLU A 24 5.03 -6.23 -6.77
CA GLU A 24 4.72 -4.84 -6.50
C GLU A 24 4.40 -4.65 -5.01
N TRP A 25 3.63 -5.57 -4.42
CA TRP A 25 3.39 -5.59 -2.97
C TRP A 25 4.68 -5.75 -2.16
N LYS A 26 5.57 -6.66 -2.57
CA LYS A 26 6.89 -6.80 -1.95
C LYS A 26 7.70 -5.51 -2.04
N ALA A 27 7.60 -4.80 -3.16
CA ALA A 27 8.29 -3.53 -3.36
C ALA A 27 7.73 -2.43 -2.45
N VAL A 28 6.40 -2.34 -2.26
CA VAL A 28 5.77 -1.44 -1.28
C VAL A 28 6.33 -1.67 0.12
N VAL A 29 6.35 -2.93 0.58
CA VAL A 29 6.87 -3.28 1.90
C VAL A 29 8.36 -2.94 2.03
N SER A 30 9.12 -3.12 0.95
CA SER A 30 10.55 -2.78 0.91
C SER A 30 10.80 -1.28 1.04
N THR A 31 10.02 -0.46 0.33
CA THR A 31 10.06 1.01 0.45
C THR A 31 9.75 1.46 1.88
N LEU A 32 8.70 0.90 2.51
CA LEU A 32 8.37 1.24 3.89
C LEU A 32 9.48 0.83 4.87
N CYS A 33 10.07 -0.35 4.69
CA CYS A 33 11.20 -0.80 5.50
C CYS A 33 12.44 0.10 5.36
N GLU A 34 12.75 0.57 4.16
CA GLU A 34 13.85 1.49 3.92
C GLU A 34 13.61 2.83 4.62
N GLN A 35 12.39 3.35 4.54
CA GLN A 35 12.04 4.60 5.21
C GLN A 35 12.17 4.48 6.74
N LEU A 36 11.66 3.40 7.33
CA LEU A 36 11.81 3.14 8.76
C LEU A 36 13.27 3.03 9.19
N LYS A 37 14.12 2.40 8.36
CA LYS A 37 15.57 2.36 8.60
C LYS A 37 16.20 3.76 8.57
N LEU A 38 15.76 4.62 7.65
CA LEU A 38 16.24 6.01 7.59
C LEU A 38 15.86 6.78 8.85
N TYR A 39 14.60 6.66 9.31
CA TYR A 39 14.16 7.25 10.57
C TYR A 39 14.93 6.72 11.77
N ALA A 40 15.20 5.42 11.83
CA ALA A 40 16.00 4.83 12.91
C ALA A 40 17.46 5.31 12.89
N LYS A 41 18.05 5.51 11.69
CA LYS A 41 19.47 5.89 11.53
C LYS A 41 19.72 7.38 11.72
N HIS A 42 18.83 8.22 11.21
CA HIS A 42 19.01 9.66 11.15
C HIS A 42 18.13 10.41 12.16
N GLY A 43 17.28 9.69 12.89
CA GLY A 43 16.25 10.29 13.73
C GLY A 43 15.02 10.68 12.91
N HIS A 44 13.97 11.06 13.62
CA HIS A 44 12.71 11.53 13.05
C HIS A 44 12.15 12.67 13.89
N ASN A 45 11.40 13.59 13.26
CA ASN A 45 10.81 14.75 13.92
C ASN A 45 9.33 14.55 14.28
N PHE A 46 8.90 13.30 14.50
CA PHE A 46 7.54 13.02 14.95
C PHE A 46 7.29 13.61 16.34
N GLN A 47 6.20 14.36 16.48
CA GLN A 47 5.83 15.04 17.71
C GLN A 47 5.27 14.06 18.76
N ASP A 48 4.53 13.06 18.29
CA ASP A 48 3.94 11.99 19.08
C ASP A 48 3.78 10.72 18.22
N ALA A 49 3.20 9.68 18.83
CA ALA A 49 2.97 8.41 18.16
C ALA A 49 1.93 8.51 17.03
N ASP A 50 0.92 9.37 17.17
CA ASP A 50 -0.15 9.54 16.18
C ASP A 50 0.41 10.18 14.90
N ALA A 51 1.23 11.23 15.03
CA ALA A 51 1.93 11.85 13.91
C ALA A 51 2.86 10.88 13.18
N CYS A 52 3.52 9.97 13.90
CA CYS A 52 4.32 8.91 13.30
C CYS A 52 3.46 7.93 12.49
N ILE A 53 2.32 7.51 13.03
CA ILE A 53 1.39 6.60 12.35
C ILE A 53 0.83 7.27 11.08
N ASP A 54 0.43 8.53 11.15
CA ASP A 54 -0.13 9.27 10.01
C ASP A 54 0.89 9.44 8.88
N GLU A 55 2.15 9.73 9.21
CA GLU A 55 3.23 9.78 8.21
C GLU A 55 3.43 8.41 7.56
N LEU A 56 3.52 7.33 8.35
CA LEU A 56 3.71 5.99 7.81
C LEU A 56 2.56 5.54 6.93
N ARG A 57 1.31 5.88 7.30
CA ARG A 57 0.14 5.66 6.45
C ARG A 57 0.23 6.44 5.15
N THR A 58 0.66 7.69 5.20
CA THR A 58 0.83 8.54 4.01
C THR A 58 1.85 7.95 3.05
N ILE A 59 2.99 7.48 3.57
CA ILE A 59 4.05 6.85 2.78
C ILE A 59 3.59 5.52 2.19
N LEU A 60 2.85 4.71 2.97
CA LEU A 60 2.28 3.46 2.49
C LEU A 60 1.30 3.70 1.34
N HIS A 61 0.35 4.62 1.50
CA HIS A 61 -0.62 4.95 0.46
C HIS A 61 0.05 5.50 -0.79
N ALA A 62 1.04 6.39 -0.65
CA ALA A 62 1.80 6.90 -1.79
C ALA A 62 2.54 5.78 -2.54
N ALA A 63 3.15 4.82 -1.83
CA ALA A 63 3.84 3.70 -2.44
C ALA A 63 2.91 2.70 -3.16
N ILE A 64 1.68 2.55 -2.67
CA ILE A 64 0.63 1.73 -3.30
C ILE A 64 0.12 2.42 -4.57
N GLU A 65 -0.21 3.71 -4.49
CA GLU A 65 -0.71 4.50 -5.62
C GLU A 65 0.31 4.62 -6.76
N ASP A 66 1.58 4.89 -6.45
CA ASP A 66 2.66 4.97 -7.44
C ASP A 66 2.81 3.68 -8.28
N ARG A 67 2.40 2.54 -7.70
CA ARG A 67 2.49 1.22 -8.33
C ARG A 67 1.17 0.75 -8.94
N GLY A 68 0.12 1.59 -8.89
CA GLY A 68 -1.20 1.25 -9.42
C GLY A 68 -1.88 0.09 -8.69
N LEU A 69 -1.54 -0.12 -7.42
CA LEU A 69 -2.15 -1.14 -6.58
C LEU A 69 -3.40 -0.60 -5.89
N PHE A 70 -4.32 -1.50 -5.55
CA PHE A 70 -5.55 -1.16 -4.84
C PHE A 70 -5.65 -1.99 -3.57
N LEU A 71 -5.86 -1.33 -2.43
CA LEU A 71 -6.33 -1.99 -1.22
C LEU A 71 -7.85 -2.17 -1.35
N ALA A 72 -8.30 -3.43 -1.39
CA ALA A 72 -9.72 -3.78 -1.41
C ALA A 72 -10.42 -3.40 -0.10
#